data_AF-A0A812Z7N6-F1
#
_entry.id   AF-A0A812Z7N6-F1
#
_cell.length_a   1.000
_cell.length_b   1.000
_cell.length_c   1.000
_cell.angle_alpha   90.00
_cell.angle_beta   90.00
_cell.angle_gamma   90.00
#
_symmetry.space_group_name_H-M   'P 1'
#
loop_
_entity.id
_entity.type
_entity.pdbx_description
1 polymer ?
#
loop_
_entity_poly.entity_id
_entity_poly.type
_entity_poly.pdbx_seq_one_letter_code
_entity_poly.pdbx_strand_id
1 'polypeptide(L)'
;MALRPNNITNRGCGPSVTYSHIALEAWPETYRSEWAEVVKQNPAMAPVILGSMGYDGTTGTFFPSSSGNSAYYTEGIALEFYRGWNYSWSQSWKYFDSVASIDLNLIFPCVQTRFQISKVNEDYIRYTGDTDGVDVLPNGDLVARCPDGHFWLAPGCRADDSKCVPYVTGGSGWWLDDTMQKATAYDIPMAVGVARDLATLPKQRTTTFYAWEPDTSFFELQPKSITFPPNDLNAHLNGDKRTAAPDSLVAKVVSQDLSTLSPRLEDFLRNMRYSLKDVNAMMGDLLKTGDSHHDVACRWLLDNRDAWESWLPDETKCFPGFGLHHWPDLSARS
;
A
#
# COMPACT_ATOMS: atom_id res chain seq x y z
N MET A 1 7.48 -8.87 -13.84
CA MET A 1 6.37 -9.82 -13.56
C MET A 1 6.96 -11.13 -13.06
N ALA A 2 7.01 -11.33 -11.73
CA ALA A 2 7.46 -12.59 -11.17
C ALA A 2 6.33 -13.63 -11.33
N LEU A 3 6.57 -14.69 -12.09
CA LEU A 3 5.63 -15.81 -12.18
C LEU A 3 5.59 -16.48 -10.80
N ARG A 4 4.39 -16.59 -10.22
CA ARG A 4 4.16 -17.37 -8.99
C ARG A 4 4.68 -18.80 -9.22
N PRO A 5 5.37 -19.42 -8.25
CA PRO A 5 5.62 -20.84 -8.30
C PRO A 5 4.26 -21.56 -8.29
N ASN A 6 3.91 -22.23 -9.39
CA ASN A 6 2.60 -22.89 -9.56
C ASN A 6 2.42 -24.12 -8.66
N ASN A 7 3.42 -24.47 -7.83
CA ASN A 7 3.36 -25.64 -6.96
C ASN A 7 4.17 -25.42 -5.67
N ILE A 8 3.48 -25.28 -4.54
CA ILE A 8 4.09 -25.05 -3.22
C ILE A 8 4.86 -26.27 -2.70
N THR A 9 4.61 -27.46 -3.28
CA THR A 9 5.29 -28.70 -2.90
C THR A 9 6.60 -28.91 -3.65
N ASN A 10 6.95 -28.02 -4.58
CA ASN A 10 8.21 -28.08 -5.31
C ASN A 10 9.37 -27.65 -4.39
N ARG A 11 9.91 -28.61 -3.63
CA ARG A 11 11.09 -28.45 -2.74
C ARG A 11 12.42 -28.31 -3.51
N GLY A 12 12.40 -27.77 -4.74
CA GLY A 12 13.62 -27.51 -5.52
C GLY A 12 14.35 -28.74 -6.07
N CYS A 13 13.69 -29.89 -6.21
CA CYS A 13 14.33 -31.14 -6.66
C CYS A 13 13.98 -31.54 -8.12
N GLY A 14 13.78 -30.59 -9.03
CA GLY A 14 13.57 -30.85 -10.46
C GLY A 14 14.09 -29.72 -11.36
N PRO A 15 14.38 -29.97 -12.66
CA PRO A 15 15.01 -28.97 -13.53
C PRO A 15 14.03 -27.90 -13.97
N SER A 16 14.01 -26.79 -13.22
CA SER A 16 13.94 -25.41 -13.72
C SER A 16 14.12 -24.47 -12.53
N VAL A 17 15.37 -24.06 -12.32
CA VAL A 17 15.70 -23.02 -11.35
C VAL A 17 15.37 -21.70 -12.01
N THR A 18 14.23 -21.10 -11.67
CA THR A 18 13.97 -19.72 -12.10
C THR A 18 14.84 -18.82 -11.24
N TYR A 19 16.05 -18.52 -11.72
CA TYR A 19 16.93 -17.53 -11.11
C TYR A 19 16.41 -16.14 -11.48
N SER A 20 15.65 -15.50 -10.59
CA SER A 20 15.38 -14.07 -10.72
C SER A 20 16.59 -13.32 -10.19
N HIS A 21 17.36 -12.70 -11.07
CA HIS A 21 18.56 -11.94 -10.66
C HIS A 21 18.23 -10.56 -10.10
N ILE A 22 17.07 -10.00 -10.47
CA ILE A 22 16.65 -8.63 -10.12
C ILE A 22 15.14 -8.61 -9.87
N ALA A 23 14.74 -8.03 -8.75
CA ALA A 23 13.39 -7.64 -8.42
C ALA A 23 13.39 -6.14 -8.05
N LEU A 24 12.69 -5.36 -8.87
CA LEU A 24 12.45 -3.95 -8.62
C LEU A 24 11.09 -3.79 -7.94
N GLU A 25 10.90 -2.69 -7.22
CA GLU A 25 9.64 -2.41 -6.52
C GLU A 25 9.28 -3.45 -5.45
N ALA A 26 10.29 -3.92 -4.71
CA ALA A 26 10.08 -4.85 -3.60
C ALA A 26 9.70 -4.11 -2.32
N TRP A 27 8.83 -4.69 -1.50
CA TRP A 27 8.36 -4.13 -0.23
C TRP A 27 8.89 -4.96 0.97
N PRO A 28 10.22 -5.02 1.20
CA PRO A 28 10.81 -5.96 2.16
C PRO A 28 10.37 -5.71 3.61
N GLU A 29 10.06 -4.46 3.97
CA GLU A 29 9.64 -4.12 5.33
C GLU A 29 8.29 -4.72 5.71
N THR A 30 7.36 -4.83 4.75
CA THR A 30 6.07 -5.48 4.94
C THR A 30 6.20 -6.97 5.23
N TYR A 31 7.30 -7.60 4.79
CA TYR A 31 7.58 -9.04 4.90
C TYR A 31 8.85 -9.32 5.71
N ARG A 32 9.17 -8.46 6.69
CA ARG A 32 10.44 -8.53 7.43
C ARG A 32 10.69 -9.89 8.08
N SER A 33 9.64 -10.53 8.62
CA SER A 33 9.73 -11.87 9.22
C SER A 33 10.10 -12.94 8.22
N GLU A 34 9.41 -12.96 7.08
CA GLU A 34 9.62 -13.89 5.99
C GLU A 34 10.99 -13.69 5.35
N TRP A 35 11.39 -12.42 5.17
CA TRP A 35 12.71 -12.06 4.69
C TRP A 35 13.82 -12.58 5.62
N ALA A 36 13.69 -12.34 6.93
CA ALA A 36 14.64 -12.84 7.92
C ALA A 36 14.76 -14.37 7.89
N GLU A 37 13.64 -15.07 7.71
CA GLU A 37 13.63 -16.53 7.59
C GLU A 37 14.28 -17.01 6.29
N VAL A 38 14.02 -16.35 5.14
CA VAL A 38 14.66 -16.67 3.86
C VAL A 38 16.18 -16.53 3.95
N VAL A 39 16.66 -15.42 4.53
CA VAL A 39 18.09 -15.16 4.75
C VAL A 39 18.71 -16.21 5.65
N LYS A 40 18.03 -16.57 6.74
CA LYS A 40 18.51 -17.58 7.70
C LYS A 40 18.56 -18.98 7.09
N GLN A 41 17.56 -19.36 6.30
CA GLN A 41 17.48 -20.69 5.69
C GLN A 41 18.41 -20.87 4.50
N ASN A 42 18.69 -19.80 3.75
CA ASN A 42 19.43 -19.85 2.49
C ASN A 42 20.55 -18.80 2.43
N PRO A 43 21.50 -18.77 3.39
CA PRO A 43 22.46 -17.66 3.52
C PRO A 43 23.40 -17.47 2.31
N ALA A 44 23.60 -18.53 1.51
CA ALA A 44 24.44 -18.48 0.30
C ALA A 44 23.68 -18.08 -0.98
N MET A 45 22.35 -17.98 -0.93
CA MET A 45 21.49 -17.57 -2.05
C MET A 45 20.58 -16.41 -1.65
N ALA A 46 20.77 -15.86 -0.44
CA ALA A 46 19.90 -14.87 0.13
C ALA A 46 20.00 -13.59 -0.70
N PRO A 47 18.88 -13.07 -1.21
CA PRO A 47 18.92 -11.88 -2.05
C PRO A 47 19.42 -10.66 -1.25
N VAL A 48 20.05 -9.74 -1.95
CA VAL A 48 20.66 -8.53 -1.40
C VAL A 48 19.78 -7.32 -1.72
N ILE A 49 19.52 -6.48 -0.72
CA ILE A 49 18.86 -5.19 -0.92
C ILE A 49 19.92 -4.17 -1.37
N LEU A 50 19.79 -3.65 -2.58
CA LEU A 50 20.67 -2.60 -3.14
C LEU A 50 20.25 -1.18 -2.75
N GLY A 51 19.23 -1.05 -1.91
CA GLY A 51 18.70 0.22 -1.41
C GLY A 51 17.40 0.65 -2.09
N SER A 52 17.02 1.91 -1.86
CA SER A 52 15.75 2.51 -2.29
C SER A 52 15.63 2.64 -3.81
N MET A 53 14.40 2.50 -4.31
CA MET A 53 13.97 2.90 -5.65
C MET A 53 13.94 4.42 -5.85
N GLY A 54 14.04 5.22 -4.79
CA GLY A 54 14.05 6.70 -4.84
C GLY A 54 12.77 7.38 -4.35
N TYR A 55 11.79 6.58 -3.95
CA TYR A 55 10.57 6.99 -3.27
C TYR A 55 10.21 5.96 -2.22
N ASP A 56 9.38 6.37 -1.27
CA ASP A 56 8.74 5.47 -0.31
C ASP A 56 7.31 5.16 -0.76
N GLY A 57 6.91 3.93 -0.50
CA GLY A 57 5.57 3.45 -0.73
C GLY A 57 4.72 3.77 0.48
N THR A 58 3.53 4.30 0.25
CA THR A 58 2.58 4.59 1.34
C THR A 58 1.42 3.63 1.29
N THR A 59 0.79 3.40 2.42
CA THR A 59 -0.44 2.60 2.53
C THR A 59 -1.36 3.32 3.51
N GLY A 60 -2.65 3.33 3.24
CA GLY A 60 -3.53 4.20 4.00
C GLY A 60 -5.02 4.06 3.68
N THR A 61 -5.76 4.95 4.33
CA THR A 61 -7.14 5.25 3.98
C THR A 61 -7.15 6.38 2.95
N PHE A 62 -7.70 6.09 1.79
CA PHE A 62 -7.83 7.01 0.68
C PHE A 62 -9.29 7.34 0.39
N PHE A 63 -9.52 8.43 -0.33
CA PHE A 63 -10.84 8.85 -0.81
C PHE A 63 -10.72 9.58 -2.17
N PRO A 64 -11.79 9.64 -2.98
CA PRO A 64 -11.77 10.34 -4.26
C PRO A 64 -11.48 11.84 -4.08
N SER A 65 -10.64 12.42 -4.94
CA SER A 65 -10.35 13.86 -4.92
C SER A 65 -11.61 14.73 -5.01
N SER A 66 -12.63 14.26 -5.74
CA SER A 66 -13.92 14.94 -5.90
C SER A 66 -14.62 15.18 -4.56
N SER A 67 -14.60 14.21 -3.64
CA SER A 67 -15.18 14.34 -2.29
C SER A 67 -14.42 15.38 -1.47
N GLY A 68 -13.08 15.32 -1.48
CA GLY A 68 -12.23 16.30 -0.79
C GLY A 68 -12.43 17.74 -1.30
N ASN A 69 -12.45 17.90 -2.62
CA ASN A 69 -12.66 19.20 -3.24
C ASN A 69 -14.07 19.75 -2.91
N SER A 70 -15.09 18.89 -2.95
CA SER A 70 -16.46 19.29 -2.60
C SER A 70 -16.56 19.76 -1.15
N ALA A 71 -15.93 19.04 -0.21
CA ALA A 71 -15.90 19.41 1.20
C ALA A 71 -15.17 20.73 1.45
N TYR A 72 -14.02 20.91 0.80
CA TYR A 72 -13.22 22.12 0.93
C TYR A 72 -13.95 23.35 0.38
N TYR A 73 -14.50 23.28 -0.83
CA TYR A 73 -15.14 24.44 -1.47
C TYR A 73 -16.53 24.76 -0.91
N THR A 74 -17.24 23.79 -0.32
CA THR A 74 -18.59 24.01 0.21
C THR A 74 -18.56 24.46 1.68
N GLU A 75 -17.74 23.81 2.51
CA GLU A 75 -17.77 23.98 3.97
C GLU A 75 -16.40 24.36 4.55
N GLY A 76 -15.35 24.47 3.74
CA GLY A 76 -13.99 24.77 4.22
C GLY A 76 -13.32 23.61 4.96
N ILE A 77 -13.81 22.38 4.76
CA ILE A 77 -13.32 21.19 5.45
C ILE A 77 -12.22 20.52 4.64
N ALA A 78 -11.04 20.35 5.25
CA ALA A 78 -9.92 19.63 4.66
C ALA A 78 -9.98 18.14 5.05
N LEU A 79 -10.48 17.29 4.15
CA LEU A 79 -10.58 15.84 4.37
C LEU A 79 -9.22 15.11 4.22
N GLU A 80 -8.19 15.78 3.73
CA GLU A 80 -6.83 15.24 3.68
C GLU A 80 -6.19 15.17 5.08
N PHE A 81 -6.78 15.81 6.09
CA PHE A 81 -6.28 15.82 7.45
C PHE A 81 -7.31 15.20 8.40
N TYR A 82 -6.88 14.25 9.23
CA TYR A 82 -7.77 13.44 10.08
C TYR A 82 -8.75 14.27 10.93
N ARG A 83 -8.36 15.47 11.37
CA ARG A 83 -9.25 16.35 12.16
C ARG A 83 -10.47 16.80 11.38
N GLY A 84 -10.36 16.99 10.07
CA GLY A 84 -11.48 17.38 9.20
C GLY A 84 -12.60 16.34 9.13
N TRP A 85 -12.43 15.16 9.72
CA TRP A 85 -13.41 14.09 9.74
C TRP A 85 -14.22 13.97 11.03
N ASN A 86 -13.83 14.69 12.07
CA ASN A 86 -14.40 14.51 13.41
C ASN A 86 -15.90 14.82 13.43
N TYR A 87 -16.70 13.84 13.84
CA TYR A 87 -18.16 13.84 13.75
C TYR A 87 -18.82 15.01 14.51
N SER A 88 -18.22 15.45 15.62
CA SER A 88 -18.80 16.50 16.46
C SER A 88 -18.87 17.88 15.78
N TRP A 89 -18.09 18.13 14.73
CA TRP A 89 -18.09 19.41 14.01
C TRP A 89 -18.00 19.32 12.48
N SER A 90 -17.68 18.15 11.94
CA SER A 90 -17.63 17.89 10.50
C SER A 90 -18.73 16.94 10.06
N GLN A 91 -19.37 17.25 8.93
CA GLN A 91 -20.42 16.42 8.33
C GLN A 91 -19.90 15.69 7.09
N SER A 92 -18.76 15.01 7.25
CA SER A 92 -18.01 14.36 6.16
C SER A 92 -18.86 13.37 5.35
N TRP A 93 -19.83 12.69 5.97
CA TRP A 93 -20.75 11.75 5.31
C TRP A 93 -21.58 12.35 4.16
N LYS A 94 -21.73 13.68 4.07
CA LYS A 94 -22.42 14.32 2.95
C LYS A 94 -21.71 14.15 1.61
N TYR A 95 -20.41 13.86 1.61
CA TYR A 95 -19.56 13.81 0.42
C TYR A 95 -19.30 12.37 -0.06
N PHE A 96 -20.00 11.40 0.52
CA PHE A 96 -19.86 9.98 0.25
C PHE A 96 -21.24 9.33 0.09
N ASP A 97 -21.26 8.16 -0.53
CA ASP A 97 -22.46 7.34 -0.59
C ASP A 97 -22.81 6.83 0.81
N SER A 98 -24.10 6.64 1.08
CA SER A 98 -24.54 6.02 2.35
C SER A 98 -24.25 4.52 2.35
N VAL A 99 -23.93 3.96 3.53
CA VAL A 99 -23.75 2.51 3.72
C VAL A 99 -24.94 1.72 3.20
N ALA A 100 -26.17 2.20 3.42
CA ALA A 100 -27.40 1.56 2.96
C ALA A 100 -27.53 1.48 1.42
N SER A 101 -26.74 2.27 0.67
CA SER A 101 -26.74 2.25 -0.80
C SER A 101 -25.76 1.23 -1.39
N ILE A 102 -24.92 0.61 -0.56
CA ILE A 102 -23.95 -0.40 -0.98
C ILE A 102 -24.65 -1.76 -1.00
N ASP A 103 -24.55 -2.47 -2.14
CA ASP A 103 -25.04 -3.84 -2.24
C ASP A 103 -24.21 -4.76 -1.34
N LEU A 104 -24.84 -5.34 -0.32
CA LEU A 104 -24.19 -6.25 0.64
C LEU A 104 -23.61 -7.49 -0.04
N ASN A 105 -24.08 -7.88 -1.24
CA ASN A 105 -23.45 -8.96 -1.99
C ASN A 105 -22.02 -8.64 -2.42
N LEU A 106 -21.64 -7.35 -2.48
CA LEU A 106 -20.28 -6.91 -2.78
C LEU A 106 -19.37 -6.89 -1.56
N ILE A 107 -19.91 -7.17 -0.36
CA ILE A 107 -19.19 -7.15 0.92
C ILE A 107 -19.14 -8.57 1.49
N PHE A 108 -18.00 -8.96 2.06
CA PHE A 108 -17.89 -10.20 2.81
C PHE A 108 -18.61 -10.05 4.15
N PRO A 109 -19.37 -11.08 4.60
CA PRO A 109 -19.88 -11.11 5.96
C PRO A 109 -18.73 -11.01 6.98
N CYS A 110 -18.90 -10.24 8.06
CA CYS A 110 -17.85 -10.02 9.06
C CYS A 110 -17.29 -11.33 9.63
N VAL A 111 -18.13 -12.37 9.75
CA VAL A 111 -17.76 -13.71 10.22
C VAL A 111 -16.76 -14.45 9.30
N GLN A 112 -16.54 -13.98 8.07
CA GLN A 112 -15.60 -14.56 7.10
C GLN A 112 -14.29 -13.75 6.99
N THR A 113 -14.09 -12.76 7.87
CA THR A 113 -13.01 -11.78 7.76
C THR A 113 -12.18 -11.70 9.04
N ARG A 114 -11.14 -10.87 9.01
CA ARG A 114 -10.26 -10.58 10.15
C ARG A 114 -10.97 -9.90 11.32
N PHE A 115 -12.23 -9.45 11.17
CA PHE A 115 -13.07 -9.03 12.28
C PHE A 115 -13.24 -10.11 13.36
N GLN A 116 -13.01 -11.39 13.02
CA GLN A 116 -13.09 -12.52 13.97
C GLN A 116 -11.79 -12.79 14.74
N ILE A 117 -10.71 -12.01 14.55
CA ILE A 117 -9.43 -12.25 15.23
C ILE A 117 -9.46 -11.63 16.63
N SER A 118 -9.49 -12.45 17.68
CA SER A 118 -9.55 -11.99 19.09
C SER A 118 -8.47 -10.96 19.43
N LYS A 119 -7.20 -11.26 19.10
CA LYS A 119 -6.08 -10.37 19.42
C LYS A 119 -6.23 -8.95 18.85
N VAL A 120 -6.78 -8.83 17.63
CA VAL A 120 -7.07 -7.53 17.01
C VAL A 120 -8.10 -6.75 17.82
N ASN A 121 -9.17 -7.41 18.26
CA ASN A 121 -10.24 -6.79 19.04
C ASN A 121 -9.83 -6.49 20.49
N GLU A 122 -8.94 -7.30 21.08
CA GLU A 122 -8.29 -7.02 22.37
C GLU A 122 -7.47 -5.72 22.30
N ASP A 123 -6.63 -5.58 21.27
CA ASP A 123 -5.84 -4.36 21.07
C ASP A 123 -6.74 -3.15 20.78
N TYR A 124 -7.79 -3.34 19.99
CA TYR A 124 -8.81 -2.32 19.75
C TYR A 124 -9.39 -1.78 21.07
N ILE A 125 -9.93 -2.63 21.94
CA ILE A 125 -10.48 -2.20 23.24
C ILE A 125 -9.40 -1.56 24.10
N ARG A 126 -8.21 -2.15 24.14
CA ARG A 126 -7.09 -1.67 24.97
C ARG A 126 -6.72 -0.22 24.64
N TYR A 127 -6.70 0.15 23.37
CA TYR A 127 -6.23 1.47 22.94
C TYR A 127 -7.33 2.50 22.70
N THR A 128 -8.58 2.05 22.53
CA THR A 128 -9.71 2.95 22.28
C THR A 128 -10.68 3.05 23.46
N GLY A 129 -10.73 2.02 24.32
CA GLY A 129 -11.72 1.90 25.40
C GLY A 129 -13.13 1.55 24.92
N ASP A 130 -13.35 1.38 23.62
CA ASP A 130 -14.68 1.17 23.06
C ASP A 130 -15.10 -0.31 23.09
N THR A 131 -15.75 -0.70 24.17
CA THR A 131 -16.30 -2.07 24.31
C THR A 131 -17.56 -2.29 23.48
N ASP A 132 -18.24 -1.24 23.02
CA ASP A 132 -19.48 -1.37 22.26
C ASP A 132 -19.25 -1.75 20.79
N GLY A 133 -17.99 -1.62 20.33
CA GLY A 133 -17.55 -2.03 19.00
C GLY A 133 -17.22 -3.52 18.86
N VAL A 134 -17.36 -4.31 19.92
CA VAL A 134 -17.01 -5.73 19.95
C VAL A 134 -18.08 -6.58 20.64
N ASP A 135 -18.07 -7.88 20.38
CA ASP A 135 -18.83 -8.89 21.08
C ASP A 135 -17.89 -9.91 21.72
N VAL A 136 -18.29 -10.41 22.90
CA VAL A 136 -17.60 -11.52 23.59
C VAL A 136 -18.32 -12.81 23.22
N LEU A 137 -17.60 -13.72 22.57
CA LEU A 137 -18.12 -15.05 22.25
C LEU A 137 -18.15 -15.95 23.50
N PRO A 138 -18.94 -17.05 23.50
CA PRO A 138 -19.04 -17.95 24.66
C PRO A 138 -17.71 -18.58 25.11
N ASN A 139 -16.72 -18.67 24.22
CA ASN A 139 -15.39 -19.17 24.50
C ASN A 139 -14.43 -18.09 25.07
N GLY A 140 -14.90 -16.85 25.22
CA GLY A 140 -14.12 -15.71 25.69
C GLY A 140 -13.41 -14.92 24.58
N ASP A 141 -13.46 -15.37 23.33
CA ASP A 141 -12.86 -14.63 22.21
C ASP A 141 -13.62 -13.35 21.92
N LEU A 142 -12.90 -12.31 21.49
CA LEU A 142 -13.47 -11.04 21.08
C LEU A 142 -13.61 -10.95 19.55
N VAL A 143 -14.80 -10.58 19.09
CA VAL A 143 -15.07 -10.34 17.66
C VAL A 143 -15.61 -8.93 17.44
N ALA A 144 -15.35 -8.34 16.28
CA ALA A 144 -15.91 -7.02 15.99
C ALA A 144 -17.43 -7.12 15.83
N ARG A 145 -18.17 -6.17 16.41
CA ARG A 145 -19.63 -6.11 16.31
C ARG A 145 -20.03 -5.48 14.98
N CYS A 146 -20.71 -6.26 14.14
CA CYS A 146 -21.28 -5.79 12.87
C CYS A 146 -22.81 -5.90 12.93
N PRO A 147 -23.56 -4.79 13.18
CA PRO A 147 -25.01 -4.84 13.39
C PRO A 147 -25.81 -5.45 12.21
N ASP A 148 -25.32 -5.25 10.99
CA ASP A 148 -25.90 -5.78 9.74
C ASP A 148 -25.17 -7.04 9.22
N GLY A 149 -24.21 -7.55 10.00
CA GLY A 149 -23.36 -8.68 9.64
C GLY A 149 -22.26 -8.38 8.61
N HIS A 150 -22.11 -7.14 8.11
CA HIS A 150 -21.18 -6.80 7.02
C HIS A 150 -20.28 -5.59 7.32
N PHE A 151 -20.81 -4.59 8.02
CA PHE A 151 -20.07 -3.39 8.39
C PHE A 151 -19.91 -3.29 9.90
N TRP A 152 -18.66 -3.06 10.33
CA TRP A 152 -18.38 -2.56 11.66
C TRP A 152 -18.58 -1.05 11.67
N LEU A 153 -19.31 -0.50 12.65
CA LEU A 153 -19.60 0.92 12.73
C LEU A 153 -18.74 1.60 13.79
N ALA A 154 -18.15 2.77 13.47
CA ALA A 154 -17.41 3.58 14.44
C ALA A 154 -18.36 4.30 15.42
N PRO A 155 -17.92 4.61 16.66
CA PRO A 155 -18.77 5.21 17.68
C PRO A 155 -19.51 6.47 17.21
N GLY A 156 -18.84 7.34 16.44
CA GLY A 156 -19.41 8.59 15.94
C GLY A 156 -20.68 8.43 15.10
N CYS A 157 -20.92 7.26 14.48
CA CYS A 157 -22.09 7.04 13.63
C CYS A 157 -22.96 5.83 14.01
N ARG A 158 -22.66 5.10 15.10
CA ARG A 158 -23.46 3.94 15.53
C ARG A 158 -24.92 4.24 15.84
N ALA A 159 -25.20 5.44 16.35
CA ALA A 159 -26.55 5.86 16.68
C ALA A 159 -27.39 6.19 15.44
N ASP A 160 -26.75 6.44 14.30
CA ASP A 160 -27.38 6.82 13.04
C ASP A 160 -26.46 6.41 11.88
N ASP A 161 -26.65 5.17 11.41
CA ASP A 161 -25.82 4.54 10.38
C ASP A 161 -25.85 5.28 9.03
N SER A 162 -26.89 6.08 8.78
CA SER A 162 -27.00 6.96 7.61
C SER A 162 -25.90 8.03 7.57
N LYS A 163 -25.28 8.33 8.71
CA LYS A 163 -24.15 9.26 8.85
C LYS A 163 -22.79 8.57 8.84
N CYS A 164 -22.74 7.26 8.67
CA CYS A 164 -21.47 6.58 8.48
C CYS A 164 -20.96 6.76 7.04
N VAL A 165 -19.70 7.14 6.91
CA VAL A 165 -18.93 7.11 5.68
C VAL A 165 -18.49 5.66 5.43
N PRO A 166 -18.82 5.05 4.29
CA PRO A 166 -18.35 3.71 3.98
C PRO A 166 -16.83 3.72 3.76
N TYR A 167 -16.15 2.80 4.44
CA TYR A 167 -14.77 2.41 4.21
C TYR A 167 -14.73 0.96 3.76
N VAL A 168 -14.02 0.71 2.66
CA VAL A 168 -13.89 -0.65 2.11
C VAL A 168 -12.43 -1.06 1.98
N THR A 169 -12.13 -2.29 2.37
CA THR A 169 -10.82 -2.91 2.18
C THR A 169 -10.93 -4.25 1.47
N GLY A 170 -9.81 -4.85 1.07
CA GLY A 170 -9.74 -6.09 0.31
C GLY A 170 -9.23 -7.27 1.13
N GLY A 171 -9.07 -8.40 0.43
CA GLY A 171 -8.58 -9.65 1.01
C GLY A 171 -9.51 -10.17 2.10
N SER A 172 -8.94 -10.55 3.23
CA SER A 172 -9.70 -10.92 4.43
C SER A 172 -9.95 -9.73 5.37
N GLY A 173 -9.63 -8.50 4.96
CA GLY A 173 -9.70 -7.32 5.82
C GLY A 173 -8.34 -6.67 6.06
N TRP A 174 -7.65 -6.26 5.00
CA TRP A 174 -6.39 -5.52 5.15
C TRP A 174 -6.63 -4.23 5.94
N TRP A 175 -5.78 -3.95 6.94
CA TRP A 175 -5.83 -2.68 7.70
C TRP A 175 -7.12 -2.42 8.50
N LEU A 176 -7.95 -3.44 8.76
CA LEU A 176 -9.17 -3.28 9.54
C LEU A 176 -8.88 -2.74 10.95
N ASP A 177 -7.91 -3.32 11.64
CA ASP A 177 -7.53 -2.98 13.01
C ASP A 177 -7.04 -1.54 13.13
N ASP A 178 -6.21 -1.11 12.17
CA ASP A 178 -5.70 0.24 12.08
C ASP A 178 -6.82 1.27 11.82
N THR A 179 -7.70 0.97 10.87
CA THR A 179 -8.83 1.85 10.52
C THR A 179 -9.83 1.96 11.66
N MET A 180 -10.18 0.84 12.32
CA MET A 180 -11.07 0.83 13.48
C MET A 180 -10.52 1.70 14.62
N GLN A 181 -9.25 1.52 14.98
CA GLN A 181 -8.62 2.30 16.05
C GLN A 181 -8.57 3.79 15.73
N LYS A 182 -8.17 4.16 14.50
CA LYS A 182 -8.13 5.55 14.06
C LYS A 182 -9.53 6.18 14.02
N ALA A 183 -10.52 5.46 13.51
CA ALA A 183 -11.87 5.96 13.42
C ALA A 183 -12.44 6.28 14.80
N THR A 184 -12.22 5.40 15.77
CA THR A 184 -12.66 5.63 17.15
C THR A 184 -11.85 6.72 17.85
N ALA A 185 -10.52 6.72 17.71
CA ALA A 185 -9.66 7.67 18.41
C ALA A 185 -9.86 9.13 17.98
N TYR A 186 -10.28 9.35 16.73
CA TYR A 186 -10.46 10.68 16.17
C TYR A 186 -11.92 11.05 15.89
N ASP A 187 -12.85 10.19 16.33
CA ASP A 187 -14.29 10.36 16.13
C ASP A 187 -14.65 10.51 14.64
N ILE A 188 -14.03 9.70 13.78
CA ILE A 188 -14.31 9.65 12.34
C ILE A 188 -15.53 8.73 12.16
N PRO A 189 -16.62 9.20 11.53
CA PRO A 189 -17.84 8.42 11.39
C PRO A 189 -17.70 7.41 10.24
N MET A 190 -16.97 6.32 10.43
CA MET A 190 -16.75 5.29 9.41
C MET A 190 -17.59 4.04 9.65
N ALA A 191 -18.08 3.44 8.55
CA ALA A 191 -18.55 2.07 8.49
C ALA A 191 -17.54 1.22 7.71
N VAL A 192 -16.87 0.29 8.39
CA VAL A 192 -15.74 -0.47 7.86
C VAL A 192 -16.23 -1.83 7.36
N GLY A 193 -16.05 -2.10 6.08
CA GLY A 193 -16.42 -3.37 5.44
C GLY A 193 -15.29 -3.96 4.59
N VAL A 194 -15.40 -5.25 4.26
CA VAL A 194 -14.43 -5.95 3.40
C VAL A 194 -15.07 -6.25 2.05
N ALA A 195 -14.64 -5.54 1.02
CA ALA A 195 -15.12 -5.73 -0.35
C ALA A 195 -14.67 -7.09 -0.91
N ARG A 196 -15.57 -7.73 -1.66
CA ARG A 196 -15.24 -8.90 -2.49
C ARG A 196 -14.33 -8.55 -3.65
N ASP A 197 -14.51 -7.35 -4.18
CA ASP A 197 -13.67 -6.76 -5.21
C ASP A 197 -13.36 -5.30 -4.87
N LEU A 198 -12.22 -5.10 -4.22
CA LEU A 198 -11.73 -3.77 -3.86
C LEU A 198 -11.37 -2.93 -5.09
N ALA A 199 -10.94 -3.55 -6.20
CA ALA A 199 -10.53 -2.80 -7.38
C ALA A 199 -11.72 -2.12 -8.08
N THR A 200 -12.94 -2.65 -7.90
CA THR A 200 -14.14 -2.16 -8.59
C THR A 200 -15.02 -1.28 -7.72
N LEU A 201 -15.24 -1.65 -6.44
CA LEU A 201 -16.26 -0.99 -5.61
C LEU A 201 -16.04 0.53 -5.43
N PRO A 202 -14.82 1.02 -5.13
CA PRO A 202 -14.56 2.46 -5.02
C PRO A 202 -14.73 3.25 -6.34
N LYS A 203 -14.76 2.56 -7.49
CA LYS A 203 -15.01 3.19 -8.80
C LYS A 203 -16.51 3.34 -9.10
N GLN A 204 -17.33 2.50 -8.47
CA GLN A 204 -18.79 2.47 -8.66
C GLN A 204 -19.53 3.27 -7.58
N ARG A 205 -18.95 3.38 -6.39
CA ARG A 205 -19.51 4.05 -5.22
C ARG A 205 -18.51 5.03 -4.65
N THR A 206 -19.00 6.16 -4.17
CA THR A 206 -18.17 7.17 -3.53
C THR A 206 -17.89 6.73 -2.09
N THR A 207 -16.86 5.93 -1.90
CA THR A 207 -16.43 5.43 -0.59
C THR A 207 -15.04 5.93 -0.22
N THR A 208 -14.70 5.83 1.06
CA THR A 208 -13.29 5.74 1.48
C THR A 208 -12.81 4.30 1.28
N PHE A 209 -11.51 4.10 1.11
CA PHE A 209 -10.99 2.76 0.80
C PHE A 209 -9.53 2.57 1.21
N TYR A 210 -9.15 1.32 1.39
CA TYR A 210 -7.75 0.91 1.51
C TYR A 210 -7.04 1.03 0.16
N ALA A 211 -5.87 1.66 0.13
CA ALA A 211 -4.99 1.64 -1.03
C ALA A 211 -3.52 1.85 -0.61
N TRP A 212 -2.63 1.71 -1.60
CA TRP A 212 -1.23 2.04 -1.50
C TRP A 212 -0.81 2.95 -2.66
N GLU A 213 0.29 3.68 -2.49
CA GLU A 213 0.91 4.50 -3.52
C GLU A 213 2.38 4.07 -3.68
N PRO A 214 2.90 3.94 -4.92
CA PRO A 214 2.22 4.10 -6.22
C PRO A 214 1.29 2.92 -6.56
N ASP A 215 0.16 3.22 -7.19
CA ASP A 215 -0.77 2.20 -7.72
C ASP A 215 -1.65 2.77 -8.84
N THR A 216 -2.01 1.93 -9.80
CA THR A 216 -2.87 2.34 -10.94
C THR A 216 -4.35 2.04 -10.72
N SER A 217 -4.71 1.20 -9.74
CA SER A 217 -6.06 0.66 -9.60
C SER A 217 -7.10 1.74 -9.41
N PHE A 218 -6.75 2.85 -8.75
CA PHE A 218 -7.68 3.95 -8.45
C PHE A 218 -7.30 5.27 -9.10
N PHE A 219 -6.41 5.25 -10.11
CA PHE A 219 -5.83 6.46 -10.67
C PHE A 219 -6.89 7.44 -11.20
N GLU A 220 -8.00 6.95 -11.76
CA GLU A 220 -9.09 7.80 -12.24
C GLU A 220 -9.79 8.60 -11.13
N LEU A 221 -9.73 8.13 -9.88
CA LEU A 221 -10.32 8.82 -8.72
C LEU A 221 -9.41 9.96 -8.23
N GLN A 222 -8.16 10.01 -8.69
CA GLN A 222 -7.09 10.85 -8.18
C GLN A 222 -7.09 10.83 -6.65
N PRO A 223 -6.88 9.66 -6.04
CA PRO A 223 -7.20 9.45 -4.64
C PRO A 223 -6.29 10.30 -3.75
N LYS A 224 -6.88 10.82 -2.66
CA LYS A 224 -6.15 11.55 -1.62
C LYS A 224 -6.12 10.71 -0.36
N SER A 225 -4.96 10.65 0.31
CA SER A 225 -4.80 9.94 1.58
C SER A 225 -5.22 10.82 2.75
N ILE A 226 -5.78 10.21 3.79
CA ILE A 226 -6.00 10.88 5.08
C ILE A 226 -4.67 10.91 5.85
N THR A 227 -4.18 12.11 6.13
CA THR A 227 -2.98 12.33 6.93
C THR A 227 -3.33 12.25 8.41
N PHE A 228 -2.74 11.27 9.10
CA PHE A 228 -2.82 11.06 10.54
C PHE A 228 -1.58 11.63 11.25
N PRO A 229 -1.57 11.71 12.60
CA PRO A 229 -0.35 12.09 13.33
C PRO A 229 0.84 11.19 12.96
N PRO A 230 2.09 11.71 13.00
CA PRO A 230 3.27 10.95 12.59
C PRO A 230 3.38 9.58 13.25
N ASN A 231 3.91 8.60 12.51
CA ASN A 231 4.05 7.22 12.98
C ASN A 231 4.79 7.14 14.32
N ASP A 232 4.21 6.38 15.25
CA ASP A 232 4.89 5.94 16.47
C ASP A 232 5.15 4.44 16.35
N LEU A 233 6.36 4.10 15.92
CA LEU A 233 6.76 2.71 15.69
C LEU A 233 6.62 1.85 16.95
N ASN A 234 6.96 2.39 18.12
CA ASN A 234 6.89 1.63 19.37
C ASN A 234 5.44 1.36 19.76
N ALA A 235 4.56 2.34 19.60
CA ALA A 235 3.13 2.16 19.81
C ALA A 235 2.57 1.09 18.85
N HIS A 236 2.93 1.18 17.57
CA HIS A 236 2.50 0.24 16.52
C HIS A 236 2.96 -1.20 16.78
N LEU A 237 4.18 -1.41 17.26
CA LEU A 237 4.70 -2.73 17.62
C LEU A 237 3.97 -3.35 18.82
N ASN A 238 3.32 -2.54 19.65
CA ASN A 238 2.54 -2.99 20.80
C ASN A 238 1.02 -3.11 20.50
N GLY A 239 0.59 -2.82 19.28
CA GLY A 239 -0.81 -2.91 18.84
C GLY A 239 -1.57 -1.58 18.83
N ASP A 240 -0.95 -0.46 19.21
CA ASP A 240 -1.56 0.87 19.10
C ASP A 240 -1.34 1.42 17.70
N LYS A 241 -2.41 1.47 16.91
CA LYS A 241 -2.42 1.84 15.49
C LYS A 241 -3.01 3.22 15.24
N ARG A 242 -3.14 4.06 16.26
CA ARG A 242 -3.82 5.37 16.12
C ARG A 242 -3.00 6.41 15.35
N THR A 243 -1.70 6.24 15.21
CA THR A 243 -0.85 7.13 14.38
C THR A 243 -0.73 6.63 12.95
N ALA A 244 -0.21 7.45 12.03
CA ALA A 244 0.07 7.05 10.66
C ALA A 244 0.89 5.74 10.62
N ALA A 245 0.68 4.93 9.60
CA ALA A 245 1.53 3.77 9.38
C ALA A 245 2.94 4.22 8.95
N PRO A 246 3.97 3.38 9.15
CA PRO A 246 5.29 3.69 8.64
C PRO A 246 5.27 3.67 7.11
N ASP A 247 5.94 4.65 6.51
CA ASP A 247 6.27 4.60 5.09
C ASP A 247 7.12 3.36 4.81
N SER A 248 6.88 2.72 3.67
CA SER A 248 7.57 1.49 3.30
C SER A 248 8.65 1.80 2.28
N LEU A 249 9.89 1.44 2.62
CA LEU A 249 10.99 1.48 1.67
C LEU A 249 10.64 0.61 0.46
N VAL A 250 10.54 1.22 -0.72
CA VAL A 250 10.44 0.49 -1.98
C VAL A 250 11.85 0.16 -2.43
N ALA A 251 12.22 -1.11 -2.38
CA ALA A 251 13.58 -1.57 -2.50
C ALA A 251 13.88 -2.20 -3.86
N LYS A 252 15.17 -2.20 -4.18
CA LYS A 252 15.77 -3.04 -5.23
C LYS A 252 16.38 -4.25 -4.59
N VAL A 253 15.95 -5.41 -5.01
CA VAL A 253 16.39 -6.69 -4.51
C VAL A 253 17.08 -7.44 -5.63
N VAL A 254 18.29 -7.92 -5.41
CA VAL A 254 19.06 -8.66 -6.41
C VAL A 254 19.57 -9.98 -5.87
N SER A 255 19.96 -10.88 -6.78
CA SER A 255 20.72 -12.06 -6.42
C SER A 255 22.07 -11.68 -5.80
N GLN A 256 22.48 -12.43 -4.77
CA GLN A 256 23.77 -12.24 -4.09
C GLN A 256 24.98 -12.29 -5.03
N ASP A 257 24.88 -13.06 -6.11
CA ASP A 257 25.97 -13.25 -7.07
C ASP A 257 26.10 -12.11 -8.08
N LEU A 258 25.16 -11.15 -8.10
CA LEU A 258 25.13 -10.10 -9.12
C LEU A 258 26.42 -9.26 -9.12
N SER A 259 27.01 -9.01 -7.95
CA SER A 259 28.28 -8.27 -7.84
C SER A 259 29.43 -8.95 -8.57
N THR A 260 29.41 -10.28 -8.63
CA THR A 260 30.46 -11.09 -9.24
C THR A 260 30.16 -11.32 -10.72
N LEU A 261 28.89 -11.55 -11.06
CA LEU A 261 28.47 -11.87 -12.42
C LEU A 261 28.37 -10.62 -13.31
N SER A 262 27.94 -9.49 -12.76
CA SER A 262 27.73 -8.25 -13.48
C SER A 262 27.86 -7.03 -12.55
N PRO A 263 29.08 -6.72 -12.07
CA PRO A 263 29.30 -5.61 -11.14
C PRO A 263 28.85 -4.25 -11.71
N ARG A 264 28.92 -4.06 -13.04
CA ARG A 264 28.45 -2.84 -13.71
C ARG A 264 26.93 -2.69 -13.61
N LEU A 265 26.19 -3.78 -13.79
CA LEU A 265 24.74 -3.77 -13.66
C LEU A 265 24.33 -3.54 -12.21
N GLU A 266 25.03 -4.16 -11.25
CA GLU A 266 24.80 -3.86 -9.83
C GLU A 266 25.00 -2.38 -9.52
N ASP A 267 26.09 -1.78 -10.00
CA ASP A 267 26.38 -0.36 -9.75
C ASP A 267 25.32 0.55 -10.40
N PHE A 268 24.89 0.24 -11.62
CA PHE A 268 23.74 0.90 -12.26
C PHE A 268 22.48 0.82 -11.40
N LEU A 269 22.13 -0.39 -10.92
CA LEU A 269 20.95 -0.59 -10.08
C LEU A 269 21.10 0.13 -8.73
N ARG A 270 22.30 0.16 -8.15
CA ARG A 270 22.58 0.92 -6.91
C ARG A 270 22.36 2.41 -7.09
N ASN A 271 22.66 2.96 -8.26
CA ASN A 271 22.47 4.38 -8.56
C ASN A 271 21.05 4.71 -9.05
N MET A 272 20.34 3.75 -9.65
CA MET A 272 18.98 3.92 -10.15
C MET A 272 18.03 4.49 -9.08
N ARG A 273 17.41 5.64 -9.35
CA ARG A 273 16.43 6.30 -8.49
C ARG A 273 15.34 6.97 -9.33
N TYR A 274 14.08 6.59 -9.10
CA TYR A 274 12.91 7.29 -9.61
C TYR A 274 12.35 8.20 -8.52
N SER A 275 11.86 9.38 -8.89
CA SER A 275 10.97 10.13 -8.00
C SER A 275 9.55 9.55 -8.07
N LEU A 276 8.76 9.67 -7.00
CA LEU A 276 7.35 9.26 -7.04
C LEU A 276 6.57 9.99 -8.14
N LYS A 277 6.93 11.24 -8.41
CA LYS A 277 6.37 12.04 -9.51
C LYS A 277 6.60 11.36 -10.86
N ASP A 278 7.79 10.83 -11.12
CA ASP A 278 8.11 10.14 -12.37
C ASP A 278 7.32 8.85 -12.52
N VAL A 279 7.20 8.08 -11.44
CA VAL A 279 6.41 6.84 -11.44
C VAL A 279 4.93 7.15 -11.70
N ASN A 280 4.37 8.13 -10.99
CA ASN A 280 2.98 8.57 -11.20
C ASN A 280 2.76 9.15 -12.61
N ALA A 281 3.75 9.84 -13.19
CA ALA A 281 3.67 10.35 -14.55
C ALA A 281 3.67 9.21 -15.59
N MET A 282 4.55 8.22 -15.46
CA MET A 282 4.57 7.04 -16.33
C MET A 282 3.27 6.22 -16.21
N MET A 283 2.76 6.02 -15.00
CA MET A 283 1.47 5.34 -14.79
C MET A 283 0.30 6.12 -15.42
N GLY A 284 0.29 7.44 -15.27
CA GLY A 284 -0.71 8.30 -15.91
C GLY A 284 -0.63 8.26 -17.44
N ASP A 285 0.58 8.23 -17.99
CA ASP A 285 0.80 8.12 -19.44
C ASP A 285 0.32 6.77 -19.98
N LEU A 286 0.63 5.68 -19.26
CA LEU A 286 0.15 4.34 -19.57
C LEU A 286 -1.38 4.29 -19.67
N LEU A 287 -2.07 4.84 -18.67
CA LEU A 287 -3.53 4.86 -18.63
C LEU A 287 -4.14 5.78 -19.69
N LYS A 288 -3.50 6.91 -19.98
CA LYS A 288 -3.98 7.91 -20.95
C LYS A 288 -3.85 7.43 -22.40
N THR A 289 -2.74 6.78 -22.73
CA THR A 289 -2.42 6.38 -24.10
C THR A 289 -2.90 4.98 -24.43
N GLY A 290 -2.94 4.08 -23.44
CA GLY A 290 -3.17 2.65 -23.67
C GLY A 290 -1.97 1.96 -24.36
N ASP A 291 -0.82 2.64 -24.43
CA ASP A 291 0.41 2.09 -25.01
C ASP A 291 0.98 0.95 -24.15
N SER A 292 1.98 0.26 -24.68
CA SER A 292 2.69 -0.75 -23.90
C SER A 292 3.56 -0.12 -22.81
N HIS A 293 3.81 -0.86 -21.72
CA HIS A 293 4.78 -0.45 -20.69
C HIS A 293 6.16 -0.10 -21.28
N HIS A 294 6.56 -0.80 -22.35
CA HIS A 294 7.82 -0.54 -23.06
C HIS A 294 7.84 0.86 -23.70
N ASP A 295 6.75 1.22 -24.38
CA ASP A 295 6.69 2.50 -25.12
C ASP A 295 6.60 3.69 -24.16
N VAL A 296 5.87 3.54 -23.06
CA VAL A 296 5.83 4.53 -21.97
C VAL A 296 7.21 4.68 -21.34
N ALA A 297 7.89 3.57 -21.00
CA ALA A 297 9.23 3.62 -20.43
C ALA A 297 10.26 4.22 -21.41
N CYS A 298 10.16 3.90 -22.71
CA CYS A 298 11.04 4.46 -23.73
C CYS A 298 10.85 5.97 -23.88
N ARG A 299 9.60 6.45 -23.92
CA ARG A 299 9.30 7.88 -23.92
C ARG A 299 9.88 8.57 -22.68
N TRP A 300 9.65 8.00 -21.50
CA TRP A 300 10.20 8.56 -20.26
C TRP A 300 11.73 8.62 -20.30
N LEU A 301 12.42 7.58 -20.76
CA LEU A 301 13.88 7.58 -20.88
C LEU A 301 14.39 8.65 -21.86
N LEU A 302 13.73 8.82 -23.01
CA LEU A 302 14.12 9.85 -23.97
C LEU A 302 13.93 11.28 -23.42
N ASP A 303 12.85 11.50 -22.68
CA ASP A 303 12.48 12.82 -22.17
C ASP A 303 13.17 13.19 -20.85
N ASN A 304 13.77 12.22 -20.14
CA ASN A 304 14.31 12.42 -18.78
C ASN A 304 15.79 12.00 -18.65
N ARG A 305 16.61 12.31 -19.67
CA ARG A 305 18.06 12.02 -19.66
C ARG A 305 18.76 12.48 -18.40
N ASP A 306 18.50 13.72 -17.96
CA ASP A 306 19.10 14.29 -16.75
C ASP A 306 18.80 13.47 -15.49
N ALA A 307 17.67 12.75 -15.44
CA ALA A 307 17.30 11.91 -14.32
C ALA A 307 18.13 10.61 -14.27
N TRP A 308 18.31 9.93 -15.41
CA TRP A 308 18.91 8.60 -15.46
C TRP A 308 20.39 8.57 -15.86
N GLU A 309 20.94 9.62 -16.44
CA GLU A 309 22.36 9.65 -16.84
C GLU A 309 23.28 9.47 -15.63
N SER A 310 22.88 10.02 -14.48
CA SER A 310 23.58 9.81 -13.20
C SER A 310 23.49 8.38 -12.65
N TRP A 311 22.60 7.52 -13.19
CA TRP A 311 22.53 6.12 -12.79
C TRP A 311 23.64 5.30 -13.42
N LEU A 312 24.22 5.76 -14.53
CA LEU A 312 25.29 5.06 -15.20
C LEU A 312 26.54 5.00 -14.28
N PRO A 313 27.25 3.87 -14.20
CA PRO A 313 28.50 3.79 -13.45
C PRO A 313 29.56 4.69 -14.06
N ASP A 314 30.47 5.19 -13.21
CA ASP A 314 31.64 5.96 -13.61
C ASP A 314 32.50 5.16 -14.60
N GLU A 315 32.80 5.73 -15.76
CA GLU A 315 33.64 5.12 -16.79
C GLU A 315 35.06 4.81 -16.29
N THR A 316 35.56 5.58 -15.34
CA THR A 316 36.88 5.38 -14.75
C THR A 316 36.92 4.23 -13.74
N LYS A 317 35.76 3.68 -13.36
CA LYS A 317 35.67 2.58 -12.40
C LYS A 317 36.14 1.27 -13.03
N CYS A 318 37.18 0.69 -12.46
CA CYS A 318 37.69 -0.63 -12.83
C CYS A 318 37.08 -1.70 -11.94
N PHE A 319 36.52 -2.75 -12.54
CA PHE A 319 35.99 -3.89 -11.80
C PHE A 319 36.94 -5.09 -11.93
N PRO A 320 37.34 -5.74 -10.82
CA PRO A 320 38.21 -6.92 -10.88
C PRO A 320 37.65 -7.98 -11.82
N GLY A 321 38.45 -8.44 -12.79
CA GLY A 321 38.02 -9.41 -13.81
C GLY A 321 37.25 -8.84 -15.01
N PHE A 322 36.85 -7.56 -14.99
CA PHE A 322 36.07 -6.93 -16.06
C PHE A 322 36.71 -5.67 -16.66
N GLY A 323 37.83 -5.20 -16.10
CA GLY A 323 38.57 -4.05 -16.62
C GLY A 323 37.85 -2.70 -16.44
N LEU A 324 38.32 -1.70 -17.18
CA LEU A 324 37.74 -0.35 -17.22
C LEU A 324 36.38 -0.34 -17.92
N HIS A 325 35.51 0.55 -17.47
CA HIS A 325 34.20 0.78 -18.07
C HIS A 325 34.31 1.80 -19.22
N HIS A 326 33.51 1.62 -20.27
CA HIS A 326 33.43 2.57 -21.38
C HIS A 326 32.02 2.52 -21.95
N TRP A 327 31.31 3.65 -21.95
CA TRP A 327 30.07 3.75 -22.71
C TRP A 327 30.40 4.04 -24.17
N PRO A 328 29.76 3.36 -25.13
CA PRO A 328 29.75 3.85 -26.50
C PRO A 328 29.13 5.25 -26.48
N ASP A 329 29.83 6.22 -27.05
CA ASP A 329 29.44 7.63 -27.06
C ASP A 329 27.97 7.80 -27.52
N LEU A 330 27.09 8.12 -26.57
CA LEU A 330 25.66 8.29 -26.80
C LEU A 330 25.34 9.59 -27.54
N SER A 331 26.33 10.49 -27.72
CA SER A 331 26.15 11.72 -28.50
C SER A 331 26.08 11.47 -30.01
N ALA A 332 26.40 10.27 -30.49
CA ALA A 332 26.40 9.92 -31.91
C ALA A 332 25.05 9.44 -32.47
N ARG A 333 23.95 9.49 -31.69
CA ARG A 333 22.61 9.02 -32.11
C ARG A 333 21.47 10.01 -31.80
N SER A 334 21.72 11.31 -32.01
CA SER A 334 20.66 12.33 -32.10
C SER A 334 20.13 12.50 -33.51
#